data_AF-A0A1I1GF62-F1
#
_entry.id   AF-A0A1I1GF62-F1
#
_cell.length_a   1.000
_cell.length_b   1.000
_cell.length_c   1.000
_cell.angle_alpha   90.00
_cell.angle_beta   90.00
_cell.angle_gamma   90.00
#
_symmetry.space_group_name_H-M   'P 1'
#
loop_
_entity.id
_entity.type
_entity.pdbx_description
1 polymer ?
#
loop_
_entity_poly.entity_id
_entity_poly.type
_entity_poly.pdbx_seq_one_letter_code
_entity_poly.pdbx_strand_id
1 'polypeptide(L)'
;MSRFDYSEEEMEINKVLKMNQDISKSIINDEELSSARQSADKNKEASLELLASLGRKKDIMSLSTKIDKRSEDRKLEHKPQLEDWDEIVAQANIAEPDPVVLEDLMTEAEIQETFQELNQINKEFSRKTSIANKTDLSFLAIATALQVAKSLVFPYVAEKFNYGEKFDSDDRLAHNDNSIEKAHREANDDYRDKHLNKHKTGYWIQLLYQTPPYDITRGSRDLGINMGGKYHRMYTLGHDPILGWAFGTANILTDCITFHSFHSNRVIRIDPITGSKKMLITPEAVPMWLMFKEAYDMSVIDYLNLPAAVFAQAQHLKSDEFTKLGLPVPVLSSINEDFASKLYKENYDALCFSRDVKIVGSSFVVSKLFDIIISLTHGLFRKEEESKDLYEVRTRKILLISNAIASNSTIINASITNNPKNLDIGSLLNTITHLFTDVRFIAQIKDEFIQSEISKRLQIEIEEIDRMFDEI
;
A
#
# COMPACT_ATOMS: atom_id res chain seq x y z
N MET A 1 -41.34 -17.35 10.21
CA MET A 1 -40.06 -17.72 9.55
C MET A 1 -39.11 -16.59 9.86
N SER A 2 -37.99 -16.90 10.52
CA SER A 2 -37.00 -15.88 10.87
C SER A 2 -36.38 -15.28 9.60
N ARG A 3 -35.91 -14.04 9.74
CA ARG A 3 -35.18 -13.31 8.70
C ARG A 3 -33.70 -13.67 8.65
N PHE A 4 -33.21 -14.43 9.63
CA PHE A 4 -31.81 -14.76 9.81
C PHE A 4 -31.58 -16.27 9.71
N ASP A 5 -30.37 -16.62 9.27
CA ASP A 5 -29.86 -17.98 9.33
C ASP A 5 -28.94 -18.10 10.54
N TYR A 6 -28.96 -19.27 11.19
CA TYR A 6 -28.26 -19.49 12.46
C TYR A 6 -27.40 -20.75 12.37
N SER A 7 -26.22 -20.68 12.98
CA SER A 7 -25.44 -21.85 13.37
C SER A 7 -26.06 -22.54 14.59
N GLU A 8 -25.61 -23.77 14.88
CA GLU A 8 -26.05 -24.50 16.07
C GLU A 8 -25.68 -23.74 17.36
N GLU A 9 -24.47 -23.17 17.41
CA GLU A 9 -23.97 -22.39 18.55
C GLU A 9 -24.79 -21.11 18.79
N GLU A 10 -25.15 -20.37 17.73
CA GLU A 10 -26.00 -19.18 17.86
C GLU A 10 -27.42 -19.53 18.35
N MET A 11 -27.93 -20.70 17.99
CA MET A 11 -29.23 -21.17 18.47
C MET A 11 -29.19 -21.49 19.97
N GLU A 12 -28.10 -22.08 20.46
CA GLU A 12 -27.88 -22.32 21.89
C GLU A 12 -27.77 -20.99 22.65
N ILE A 13 -27.00 -20.03 22.14
CA ILE A 13 -26.91 -18.68 22.72
C ILE A 13 -28.29 -18.03 22.82
N ASN A 14 -29.10 -18.08 21.75
CA ASN A 14 -30.44 -17.50 21.75
C ASN A 14 -31.34 -18.10 22.84
N LYS A 15 -31.28 -19.42 23.04
CA LYS A 15 -32.05 -20.09 24.10
C LYS A 15 -31.61 -19.63 25.49
N VAL A 16 -30.31 -19.53 25.74
CA VAL A 16 -29.77 -19.03 27.00
C VAL A 16 -30.23 -17.58 27.25
N LEU A 17 -30.14 -16.73 26.23
CA LEU A 17 -30.63 -15.35 26.31
C LEU A 17 -32.13 -15.28 26.60
N LYS A 18 -32.94 -16.16 25.99
CA LYS A 18 -34.39 -16.21 26.19
C LYS A 18 -34.76 -16.62 27.60
N MET A 19 -34.15 -17.69 28.09
CA MET A 19 -34.32 -18.15 29.47
C MET A 19 -33.98 -17.02 30.45
N ASN A 20 -32.83 -16.35 30.28
CA ASN A 20 -32.42 -15.24 31.14
C ASN A 20 -33.39 -14.04 31.05
N GLN A 21 -33.89 -13.73 29.86
CA GLN A 21 -34.86 -12.66 29.65
C GLN A 21 -36.18 -12.97 30.37
N ASP A 22 -36.66 -14.22 30.29
CA ASP A 22 -37.93 -14.61 30.89
C ASP A 22 -37.84 -14.74 32.43
N ILE A 23 -36.70 -15.21 32.95
CA ILE A 23 -36.39 -15.14 34.40
C ILE A 23 -36.36 -13.68 34.87
N SER A 24 -35.70 -12.79 34.11
CA SER A 24 -35.64 -11.36 34.45
C SER A 24 -37.04 -10.74 34.47
N LYS A 25 -37.88 -11.06 33.47
CA LYS A 25 -39.27 -10.62 33.40
C LYS A 25 -40.11 -11.17 34.56
N SER A 26 -39.92 -12.43 34.96
CA SER A 26 -40.66 -12.99 36.10
C SER A 26 -40.30 -12.30 37.41
N ILE A 27 -39.01 -11.99 37.62
CA ILE A 27 -38.55 -11.26 38.81
C ILE A 27 -39.06 -9.82 38.82
N ILE A 28 -39.11 -9.15 37.67
CA ILE A 28 -39.63 -7.78 37.55
C ILE A 28 -41.14 -7.74 37.83
N ASN A 29 -41.88 -8.74 37.37
CA ASN A 29 -43.33 -8.82 37.49
C ASN A 29 -43.81 -9.46 38.80
N ASP A 30 -42.90 -9.91 39.67
CA ASP A 30 -43.25 -10.44 40.98
C ASP A 30 -43.74 -9.31 41.91
N GLU A 31 -45.04 -9.32 42.21
CA GLU A 31 -45.70 -8.28 43.00
C GLU A 31 -45.18 -8.21 44.45
N GLU A 32 -44.81 -9.35 45.06
CA GLU A 32 -44.31 -9.40 46.44
C GLU A 32 -42.91 -8.79 46.51
N LEU A 33 -42.03 -9.19 45.60
CA LEU A 33 -40.68 -8.63 45.49
C LEU A 33 -40.72 -7.13 45.17
N SER A 34 -41.60 -6.72 44.26
CA SER A 34 -41.82 -5.30 43.93
C SER A 34 -42.28 -4.50 45.16
N SER A 35 -43.26 -5.01 45.90
CA SER A 35 -43.76 -4.35 47.13
C SER A 35 -42.69 -4.26 48.22
N ALA A 36 -41.89 -5.32 48.39
CA ALA A 36 -40.79 -5.35 49.34
C ALA A 36 -39.71 -4.31 48.99
N ARG A 37 -39.30 -4.24 47.71
CA ARG A 37 -38.34 -3.23 47.21
C ARG A 37 -38.85 -1.81 47.42
N GLN A 38 -40.10 -1.53 47.02
CA GLN A 38 -40.71 -0.21 47.23
C GLN A 38 -40.80 0.18 48.70
N SER A 39 -41.10 -0.77 49.59
CA SER A 39 -41.15 -0.53 51.03
C SER A 39 -39.76 -0.24 51.59
N ALA A 40 -38.73 -0.97 51.14
CA ALA A 40 -37.35 -0.73 51.52
C ALA A 40 -36.86 0.66 51.06
N ASP A 41 -37.16 1.05 49.82
CA ASP A 41 -36.81 2.36 49.28
C ASP A 41 -37.50 3.50 50.01
N LYS A 42 -38.80 3.36 50.31
CA LYS A 42 -39.55 4.32 51.14
C LYS A 42 -38.95 4.45 52.54
N ASN A 43 -38.58 3.34 53.16
CA ASN A 43 -37.95 3.35 54.49
C ASN A 43 -36.57 4.02 54.45
N LYS A 44 -35.79 3.79 53.39
CA LYS A 44 -34.51 4.46 53.15
C LYS A 44 -34.70 5.96 52.99
N GLU A 45 -35.65 6.38 52.16
CA GLU A 45 -35.97 7.80 51.94
C GLU A 45 -36.44 8.48 53.23
N ALA A 46 -37.39 7.89 53.96
CA ALA A 46 -37.87 8.40 55.24
C ALA A 46 -36.74 8.51 56.29
N SER A 47 -35.82 7.54 56.30
CA SER A 47 -34.64 7.58 57.19
C SER A 47 -33.69 8.71 56.81
N LEU A 48 -33.47 8.94 55.51
CA LEU A 48 -32.65 10.05 55.01
C LEU A 48 -33.29 11.41 55.33
N GLU A 49 -34.61 11.54 55.18
CA GLU A 49 -35.36 12.74 55.53
C GLU A 49 -35.30 13.05 57.04
N LEU A 50 -35.47 12.03 57.89
CA LEU A 50 -35.35 12.17 59.34
C LEU A 50 -33.95 12.63 59.75
N LEU A 51 -32.90 12.01 59.18
CA LEU A 51 -31.52 12.43 59.44
C LEU A 51 -31.30 13.87 58.98
N ALA A 52 -31.86 14.25 57.83
CA ALA A 52 -31.80 15.61 57.34
C ALA A 52 -32.51 16.62 58.27
N SER A 53 -33.68 16.28 58.81
CA SER A 53 -34.44 17.14 59.74
C SER A 53 -33.75 17.28 61.11
N LEU A 54 -32.96 16.29 61.51
CA LEU A 54 -32.11 16.33 62.71
C LEU A 54 -30.80 17.12 62.51
N GLY A 55 -30.64 17.82 61.37
CA GLY A 55 -29.45 18.62 61.06
C GLY A 55 -28.24 17.82 60.59
N ARG A 56 -28.38 16.51 60.33
CA ARG A 56 -27.28 15.60 59.93
C ARG A 56 -26.97 15.63 58.44
N LYS A 57 -27.46 16.61 57.66
CA LYS A 57 -27.23 16.66 56.19
C LYS A 57 -25.76 16.57 55.79
N LYS A 58 -24.86 17.24 56.54
CA LYS A 58 -23.40 17.15 56.29
C LYS A 58 -22.85 15.75 56.56
N ASP A 59 -23.37 15.08 57.58
CA ASP A 59 -22.96 13.71 57.93
C ASP A 59 -23.41 12.74 56.82
N ILE A 60 -24.64 12.86 56.32
CA ILE A 60 -25.17 12.08 55.18
C ILE A 60 -24.27 12.23 53.95
N MET A 61 -23.96 13.48 53.55
CA MET A 61 -23.09 13.74 52.40
C MET A 61 -21.70 13.12 52.60
N SER A 62 -21.11 13.29 53.80
CA SER A 62 -19.79 12.73 54.11
C SER A 62 -19.78 11.19 54.10
N LEU A 63 -20.88 10.56 54.52
CA LEU A 63 -21.05 9.11 54.50
C LEU A 63 -21.24 8.59 53.09
N SER A 64 -22.06 9.25 52.26
CA SER A 64 -22.19 8.90 50.84
C SER A 64 -20.83 8.95 50.16
N THR A 65 -20.08 10.06 50.29
CA THR A 65 -18.73 10.17 49.70
C THR A 65 -17.73 9.14 50.26
N LYS A 66 -17.90 8.68 51.51
CA LYS A 66 -17.07 7.61 52.09
C LYS A 66 -17.47 6.22 51.61
N ILE A 67 -18.75 6.00 51.32
CA ILE A 67 -19.27 4.75 50.75
C ILE A 67 -18.82 4.64 49.29
N ASP A 68 -18.96 5.72 48.51
CA ASP A 68 -18.52 5.80 47.12
C ASP A 68 -17.00 5.62 46.97
N LYS A 69 -16.21 6.04 47.97
CA LYS A 69 -14.76 5.80 48.02
C LYS A 69 -14.35 4.40 48.51
N ARG A 70 -15.28 3.64 49.11
CA ARG A 70 -15.04 2.28 49.63
C ARG A 70 -15.65 1.20 48.75
N SER A 71 -16.48 1.55 47.76
CA SER A 71 -17.00 0.58 46.80
C SER A 71 -15.87 -0.10 46.02
N GLU A 72 -14.77 0.60 45.76
CA GLU A 72 -13.56 0.03 45.12
C GLU A 72 -12.88 -1.10 45.95
N ASP A 73 -13.10 -1.17 47.26
CA ASP A 73 -12.44 -2.10 48.20
C ASP A 73 -13.41 -3.06 48.91
N ARG A 74 -14.72 -3.02 48.59
CA ARG A 74 -15.72 -3.91 49.20
C ARG A 74 -15.69 -5.27 48.50
N LYS A 75 -15.02 -6.25 49.10
CA LYS A 75 -15.29 -7.66 48.81
C LYS A 75 -16.69 -8.01 49.32
N LEU A 76 -17.59 -8.33 48.42
CA LEU A 76 -18.90 -8.83 48.80
C LEU A 76 -18.78 -10.19 49.46
N GLU A 77 -19.56 -10.41 50.52
CA GLU A 77 -19.53 -11.67 51.28
C GLU A 77 -20.03 -12.86 50.43
N HIS A 78 -20.79 -12.58 49.36
CA HIS A 78 -21.34 -13.56 48.43
C HIS A 78 -21.22 -13.08 46.97
N LYS A 79 -20.05 -13.28 46.35
CA LYS A 79 -19.91 -13.07 44.90
C LYS A 79 -20.78 -14.08 44.13
N PRO A 80 -21.41 -13.69 43.01
CA PRO A 80 -22.10 -14.64 42.15
C PRO A 80 -21.11 -15.72 41.67
N GLN A 81 -21.52 -16.99 41.72
CA GLN A 81 -20.71 -18.09 41.19
C GLN A 81 -21.01 -18.24 39.71
N LEU A 82 -19.96 -18.30 38.88
CA LEU A 82 -20.10 -18.58 37.46
C LEU A 82 -20.41 -20.07 37.27
N GLU A 83 -21.48 -20.35 36.54
CA GLU A 83 -21.85 -21.70 36.10
C GLU A 83 -21.08 -22.07 34.82
N ASP A 84 -20.93 -23.37 34.56
CA ASP A 84 -20.32 -23.85 33.33
C ASP A 84 -21.27 -23.65 32.13
N TRP A 85 -20.72 -23.30 30.97
CA TRP A 85 -21.52 -23.00 29.77
C TRP A 85 -22.42 -24.18 29.37
N ASP A 86 -21.91 -25.41 29.40
CA ASP A 86 -22.67 -26.59 28.97
C ASP A 86 -23.86 -26.85 29.91
N GLU A 87 -23.70 -26.55 31.21
CA GLU A 87 -24.77 -26.66 32.20
C GLU A 87 -25.86 -25.61 31.94
N ILE A 88 -25.48 -24.37 31.64
CA ILE A 88 -26.42 -23.28 31.30
C ILE A 88 -27.20 -23.62 30.03
N VAL A 89 -26.54 -24.14 28.99
CA VAL A 89 -27.18 -24.57 27.74
C VAL A 89 -28.15 -25.72 27.99
N ALA A 90 -27.80 -26.68 28.86
CA ALA A 90 -28.71 -27.77 29.22
C ALA A 90 -29.97 -27.25 29.95
N GLN A 91 -29.81 -26.30 30.88
CA GLN A 91 -30.92 -25.64 31.56
C GLN A 91 -31.82 -24.89 30.56
N ALA A 92 -31.22 -24.11 29.66
CA ALA A 92 -31.93 -23.36 28.63
C ALA A 92 -32.69 -24.25 27.66
N ASN A 93 -32.15 -25.41 27.28
CA ASN A 93 -32.85 -26.37 26.42
C ASN A 93 -34.06 -27.03 27.10
N ILE A 94 -34.04 -27.15 28.44
CA ILE A 94 -35.19 -27.63 29.21
C ILE A 94 -36.25 -26.52 29.33
N ALA A 95 -35.83 -25.28 29.58
CA ALA A 95 -36.71 -24.13 29.71
C ALA A 95 -37.39 -23.75 28.38
N GLU A 96 -36.63 -23.81 27.28
CA GLU A 96 -37.06 -23.47 25.92
C GLU A 96 -36.88 -24.68 24.98
N PRO A 97 -37.89 -25.58 24.89
CA PRO A 97 -37.82 -26.79 24.06
C PRO A 97 -37.79 -26.46 22.56
N ASP A 98 -38.48 -25.39 22.17
CA ASP A 98 -38.60 -24.97 20.78
C ASP A 98 -37.39 -24.11 20.35
N PRO A 99 -37.09 -24.02 19.03
CA PRO A 99 -36.07 -23.11 18.53
C PRO A 99 -36.41 -21.65 18.84
N VAL A 100 -35.42 -20.89 19.33
CA VAL A 100 -35.55 -19.47 19.66
C VAL A 100 -34.79 -18.64 18.64
N VAL A 101 -35.47 -17.68 18.01
CA VAL A 101 -34.86 -16.76 17.04
C VAL A 101 -34.74 -15.35 17.63
N LEU A 102 -33.96 -14.49 16.96
CA LEU A 102 -33.75 -13.11 17.44
C LEU A 102 -35.06 -12.33 17.55
N GLU A 103 -36.05 -12.62 16.69
CA GLU A 103 -37.38 -12.00 16.75
C GLU A 103 -38.20 -12.38 18.00
N ASP A 104 -37.82 -13.44 18.73
CA ASP A 104 -38.42 -13.81 20.02
C ASP A 104 -37.77 -13.07 21.20
N LEU A 105 -36.55 -12.57 20.99
CA LEU A 105 -35.73 -11.88 21.98
C LEU A 105 -35.86 -10.35 21.87
N MET A 106 -35.89 -9.85 20.64
CA MET A 106 -35.80 -8.44 20.30
C MET A 106 -37.06 -7.97 19.56
N THR A 107 -37.46 -6.75 19.84
CA THR A 107 -38.51 -6.06 19.09
C THR A 107 -38.00 -5.65 17.70
N GLU A 108 -38.93 -5.47 16.74
CA GLU A 108 -38.56 -4.95 15.40
C GLU A 108 -37.87 -3.58 15.48
N ALA A 109 -38.18 -2.77 16.50
CA ALA A 109 -37.54 -1.47 16.70
C ALA A 109 -36.05 -1.63 17.06
N GLU A 110 -35.72 -2.54 17.97
CA GLU A 110 -34.33 -2.84 18.36
C GLU A 110 -33.54 -3.44 17.19
N ILE A 111 -34.15 -4.37 16.44
CA ILE A 111 -33.54 -4.94 15.22
C ILE A 111 -33.24 -3.83 14.19
N GLN A 112 -34.17 -2.90 13.99
CA GLN A 112 -33.96 -1.75 13.10
C GLN A 112 -32.86 -0.82 13.58
N GLU A 113 -32.74 -0.61 14.89
CA GLU A 113 -31.68 0.20 15.48
C GLU A 113 -30.30 -0.41 15.19
N THR A 114 -30.13 -1.73 15.31
CA THR A 114 -28.88 -2.42 14.92
C THR A 114 -28.52 -2.22 13.45
N PHE A 115 -29.50 -2.27 12.54
CA PHE A 115 -29.24 -1.96 11.13
C PHE A 115 -28.91 -0.49 10.90
N GLN A 116 -29.49 0.44 11.65
CA GLN A 116 -29.12 1.85 11.58
C GLN A 116 -27.69 2.08 12.07
N GLU A 117 -27.27 1.38 13.12
CA GLU A 117 -25.92 1.41 13.64
C GLU A 117 -24.91 0.91 12.60
N LEU A 118 -25.16 -0.25 11.99
CA LEU A 118 -24.36 -0.77 10.89
C LEU A 118 -24.26 0.25 9.73
N ASN A 119 -25.36 0.93 9.40
CA ASN A 119 -25.37 1.99 8.40
C ASN A 119 -24.52 3.20 8.78
N GLN A 120 -24.45 3.55 10.07
CA GLN A 120 -23.58 4.62 10.56
C GLN A 120 -22.09 4.25 10.43
N ILE A 121 -21.72 3.02 10.80
CA ILE A 121 -20.35 2.49 10.63
C ILE A 121 -19.95 2.53 9.14
N ASN A 122 -20.85 2.09 8.26
CA ASN A 122 -20.66 2.16 6.81
C ASN A 122 -20.46 3.61 6.29
N LYS A 123 -21.22 4.57 6.82
CA LYS A 123 -21.06 6.00 6.49
C LYS A 123 -19.72 6.53 6.96
N GLU A 124 -19.26 6.12 8.13
CA GLU A 124 -17.94 6.53 8.64
C GLU A 124 -16.80 5.99 7.77
N PHE A 125 -16.84 4.71 7.40
CA PHE A 125 -15.90 4.13 6.45
C PHE A 125 -15.88 4.91 5.13
N SER A 126 -17.07 5.21 4.60
CA SER A 126 -17.23 5.96 3.36
C SER A 126 -16.64 7.36 3.45
N ARG A 127 -16.81 8.03 4.59
CA ARG A 127 -16.23 9.35 4.88
C ARG A 127 -14.70 9.29 4.95
N LYS A 128 -14.15 8.33 5.71
CA LYS A 128 -12.69 8.16 5.90
C LYS A 128 -11.98 7.77 4.61
N THR A 129 -12.64 7.04 3.73
CA THR A 129 -12.09 6.59 2.44
C THR A 129 -12.56 7.42 1.25
N SER A 130 -13.14 8.60 1.49
CA SER A 130 -13.63 9.47 0.43
C SER A 130 -12.48 10.15 -0.30
N ILE A 131 -12.53 10.09 -1.63
CA ILE A 131 -11.60 10.83 -2.51
C ILE A 131 -12.10 12.24 -2.85
N ALA A 132 -13.27 12.66 -2.33
CA ALA A 132 -13.85 13.96 -2.59
C ALA A 132 -13.19 15.07 -1.74
N ASN A 133 -11.87 15.15 -1.80
CA ASN A 133 -11.05 16.16 -1.14
C ASN A 133 -10.05 16.75 -2.14
N LYS A 134 -9.50 17.93 -1.84
CA LYS A 134 -8.67 18.69 -2.79
C LYS A 134 -7.43 17.91 -3.24
N THR A 135 -6.76 17.21 -2.33
CA THR A 135 -5.53 16.47 -2.63
C THR A 135 -5.83 15.31 -3.56
N ASP A 136 -6.80 14.46 -3.20
CA ASP A 136 -7.12 13.25 -3.96
C ASP A 136 -7.74 13.57 -5.32
N LEU A 137 -8.58 14.59 -5.42
CA LEU A 137 -9.12 15.02 -6.71
C LEU A 137 -8.02 15.59 -7.62
N SER A 138 -7.02 16.27 -7.06
CA SER A 138 -5.86 16.73 -7.83
C SER A 138 -5.03 15.55 -8.31
N PHE A 139 -4.80 14.55 -7.45
CA PHE A 139 -4.12 13.32 -7.82
C PHE A 139 -4.89 12.49 -8.83
N LEU A 140 -6.23 12.43 -8.73
CA LEU A 140 -7.08 11.80 -9.73
C LEU A 140 -6.93 12.48 -11.08
N ALA A 141 -6.91 13.81 -11.13
CA ALA A 141 -6.70 14.54 -12.38
C ALA A 141 -5.31 14.25 -12.98
N ILE A 142 -4.25 14.24 -12.16
CA ILE A 142 -2.88 13.94 -12.59
C ILE A 142 -2.77 12.49 -13.08
N ALA A 143 -3.28 11.53 -12.31
CA ALA A 143 -3.30 10.11 -12.65
C ALA A 143 -4.04 9.87 -13.96
N THR A 144 -5.23 10.48 -14.12
CA THR A 144 -6.02 10.40 -15.35
C THR A 144 -5.24 10.98 -16.53
N ALA A 145 -4.63 12.16 -16.39
CA ALA A 145 -3.85 12.78 -17.45
C ALA A 145 -2.66 11.91 -17.87
N LEU A 146 -1.90 11.38 -16.90
CA LEU A 146 -0.75 10.51 -17.14
C LEU A 146 -1.15 9.21 -17.84
N GLN A 147 -2.18 8.52 -17.35
CA GLN A 147 -2.62 7.25 -17.90
C GLN A 147 -3.27 7.42 -19.28
N VAL A 148 -4.07 8.47 -19.50
CA VAL A 148 -4.62 8.79 -20.82
C VAL A 148 -3.49 9.11 -21.80
N ALA A 149 -2.56 9.99 -21.43
CA ALA A 149 -1.41 10.32 -22.27
C ALA A 149 -0.60 9.07 -22.64
N LYS A 150 -0.29 8.21 -21.66
CA LYS A 150 0.37 6.92 -21.90
C LYS A 150 -0.45 6.08 -22.88
N SER A 151 -1.75 5.90 -22.66
CA SER A 151 -2.58 5.03 -23.51
C SER A 151 -2.67 5.49 -24.97
N LEU A 152 -2.59 6.80 -25.21
CA LEU A 152 -2.67 7.38 -26.56
C LEU A 152 -1.32 7.45 -27.25
N VAL A 153 -0.23 7.64 -26.50
CA VAL A 153 1.13 7.79 -27.03
C VAL A 153 1.82 6.42 -27.19
N PHE A 154 1.53 5.46 -26.32
CA PHE A 154 2.22 4.17 -26.28
C PHE A 154 2.19 3.40 -27.61
N PRO A 155 1.07 3.32 -28.36
CA PRO A 155 1.07 2.63 -29.65
C PRO A 155 2.13 3.14 -30.64
N TYR A 156 2.30 4.47 -30.71
CA TYR A 156 3.28 5.11 -31.60
C TYR A 156 4.72 4.96 -31.12
N VAL A 157 4.93 5.01 -29.80
CA VAL A 157 6.25 4.79 -29.19
C VAL A 157 6.64 3.32 -29.35
N ALA A 158 5.73 2.39 -29.10
CA ALA A 158 6.00 0.97 -29.18
C ALA A 158 6.46 0.56 -30.59
N GLU A 159 5.83 1.09 -31.63
CA GLU A 159 6.22 0.86 -33.03
C GLU A 159 7.62 1.41 -33.35
N LYS A 160 7.96 2.60 -32.85
CA LYS A 160 9.26 3.23 -33.13
C LYS A 160 10.45 2.56 -32.42
N PHE A 161 10.19 1.87 -31.32
CA PHE A 161 11.20 1.21 -30.49
C PHE A 161 11.16 -0.32 -30.58
N ASN A 162 10.43 -0.87 -31.58
CA ASN A 162 10.26 -2.31 -31.79
C ASN A 162 9.78 -3.06 -30.54
N TYR A 163 9.01 -2.39 -29.66
CA TYR A 163 8.45 -3.02 -28.46
C TYR A 163 7.48 -4.12 -28.88
N GLY A 164 7.80 -5.35 -28.50
CA GLY A 164 6.99 -6.51 -28.87
C GLY A 164 7.31 -7.06 -30.26
N GLU A 165 8.53 -6.88 -30.79
CA GLU A 165 9.12 -7.71 -31.86
C GLU A 165 9.88 -8.93 -31.30
N LYS A 166 9.89 -10.06 -32.04
CA LYS A 166 10.54 -11.30 -31.56
C LYS A 166 12.04 -11.11 -31.76
N PHE A 167 12.83 -11.20 -30.69
CA PHE A 167 14.28 -11.33 -30.81
C PHE A 167 14.64 -12.81 -30.85
N ASP A 168 15.66 -13.17 -31.63
CA ASP A 168 16.23 -14.51 -31.61
C ASP A 168 17.16 -14.63 -30.39
N SER A 169 16.96 -15.65 -29.57
CA SER A 169 17.84 -15.90 -28.43
C SER A 169 19.26 -16.29 -28.86
N ASP A 170 19.42 -16.79 -30.09
CA ASP A 170 20.69 -17.25 -30.65
C ASP A 170 21.57 -16.10 -31.15
N ASP A 171 21.01 -14.89 -31.30
CA ASP A 171 21.73 -13.66 -31.68
C ASP A 171 22.49 -13.02 -30.51
N ARG A 172 22.45 -13.62 -29.32
CA ARG A 172 23.07 -13.05 -28.11
C ARG A 172 24.57 -13.23 -28.08
N LEU A 173 25.27 -12.10 -28.12
CA LEU A 173 26.73 -12.04 -28.10
C LEU A 173 27.27 -12.03 -26.66
N ALA A 174 28.56 -12.31 -26.52
CA ALA A 174 29.24 -12.15 -25.24
C ALA A 174 29.36 -10.66 -24.88
N HIS A 175 29.39 -10.34 -23.58
CA HIS A 175 29.49 -8.96 -23.08
C HIS A 175 30.73 -8.17 -23.54
N ASN A 176 31.71 -8.86 -24.13
CA ASN A 176 32.98 -8.35 -24.62
C ASN A 176 33.17 -8.63 -26.12
N ASP A 177 32.07 -8.74 -26.87
CA ASP A 177 32.14 -8.96 -28.31
C ASP A 177 32.68 -7.71 -29.02
N ASN A 178 33.72 -7.89 -29.84
CA ASN A 178 34.39 -6.81 -30.57
C ASN A 178 33.43 -6.03 -31.48
N SER A 179 32.33 -6.63 -31.94
CA SER A 179 31.35 -5.95 -32.79
C SER A 179 30.49 -4.96 -32.00
N ILE A 180 30.11 -5.29 -30.75
CA ILE A 180 29.37 -4.39 -29.84
C ILE A 180 30.27 -3.23 -29.43
N GLU A 181 31.52 -3.51 -29.03
CA GLU A 181 32.48 -2.47 -28.64
C GLU A 181 32.78 -1.50 -29.79
N LYS A 182 32.95 -2.04 -31.01
CA LYS A 182 33.18 -1.24 -32.22
C LYS A 182 31.97 -0.36 -32.55
N ALA A 183 30.76 -0.92 -32.54
CA ALA A 183 29.53 -0.16 -32.81
C ALA A 183 29.28 0.94 -31.77
N HIS A 184 29.52 0.65 -30.48
CA HIS A 184 29.42 1.62 -29.40
C HIS A 184 30.43 2.76 -29.57
N ARG A 185 31.68 2.43 -29.94
CA ARG A 185 32.72 3.43 -30.18
C ARG A 185 32.45 4.29 -31.42
N GLU A 186 32.01 3.68 -32.52
CA GLU A 186 31.62 4.40 -33.75
C GLU A 186 30.44 5.36 -33.47
N ALA A 187 29.44 4.93 -32.71
CA ALA A 187 28.33 5.80 -32.31
C ALA A 187 28.80 6.99 -31.46
N ASN A 188 29.75 6.78 -30.54
CA ASN A 188 30.34 7.85 -29.74
C ASN A 188 31.20 8.82 -30.57
N ASP A 189 31.97 8.30 -31.53
CA ASP A 189 32.77 9.10 -32.46
C ASP A 189 31.86 9.97 -33.35
N ASP A 190 30.79 9.39 -33.91
CA ASP A 190 29.79 10.10 -34.72
C ASP A 190 29.08 11.22 -33.94
N TYR A 191 28.67 10.95 -32.71
CA TYR A 191 28.06 11.96 -31.84
C TYR A 191 29.05 13.10 -31.56
N ARG A 192 30.30 12.77 -31.22
CA ARG A 192 31.37 13.75 -30.96
C ARG A 192 31.60 14.63 -32.18
N ASP A 193 31.85 14.03 -33.34
CA ASP A 193 32.28 14.76 -34.54
C ASP A 193 31.15 15.64 -35.09
N LYS A 194 29.90 15.19 -34.99
CA LYS A 194 28.72 15.99 -35.33
C LYS A 194 28.62 17.28 -34.51
N HIS A 195 28.94 17.23 -33.22
CA HIS A 195 28.82 18.38 -32.32
C HIS A 195 30.09 19.23 -32.25
N LEU A 196 31.29 18.66 -32.45
CA LEU A 196 32.55 19.41 -32.54
C LEU A 196 32.57 20.38 -33.72
N ASN A 197 31.85 20.07 -34.80
CA ASN A 197 31.71 20.98 -35.94
C ASN A 197 30.98 22.29 -35.59
N LYS A 198 30.26 22.34 -34.45
CA LYS A 198 29.43 23.49 -34.06
C LYS A 198 29.73 24.00 -32.63
N HIS A 199 30.45 23.23 -31.82
CA HIS A 199 30.67 23.50 -30.39
C HIS A 199 32.10 23.17 -29.98
N LYS A 200 32.64 23.93 -29.02
CA LYS A 200 33.99 23.71 -28.48
C LYS A 200 34.04 22.43 -27.64
N THR A 201 35.24 21.90 -27.46
CA THR A 201 35.49 20.78 -26.55
C THR A 201 35.08 21.12 -25.12
N GLY A 202 34.40 20.20 -24.45
CA GLY A 202 33.92 20.37 -23.07
C GLY A 202 33.80 19.05 -22.32
N TYR A 203 33.26 19.09 -21.11
CA TYR A 203 33.08 17.91 -20.26
C TYR A 203 32.16 16.86 -20.91
N TRP A 204 31.20 17.30 -21.72
CA TRP A 204 30.30 16.42 -22.49
C TRP A 204 31.02 15.36 -23.34
N ILE A 205 32.25 15.63 -23.81
CA ILE A 205 33.05 14.63 -24.55
C ILE A 205 33.48 13.51 -23.60
N GLN A 206 33.88 13.83 -22.36
CA GLN A 206 34.29 12.83 -21.38
C GLN A 206 33.13 11.90 -21.02
N LEU A 207 31.90 12.46 -20.93
CA LEU A 207 30.68 11.68 -20.65
C LEU A 207 30.44 10.55 -21.66
N LEU A 208 30.86 10.73 -22.93
CA LEU A 208 30.68 9.71 -23.98
C LEU A 208 31.61 8.50 -23.80
N TYR A 209 32.83 8.71 -23.30
CA TYR A 209 33.87 7.68 -23.26
C TYR A 209 34.15 7.13 -21.85
N GLN A 210 33.60 7.75 -20.81
CA GLN A 210 33.77 7.28 -19.45
C GLN A 210 32.88 6.08 -19.16
N THR A 211 33.39 5.16 -18.33
CA THR A 211 32.59 4.07 -17.77
C THR A 211 31.48 4.66 -16.88
N PRO A 212 30.21 4.27 -17.06
CA PRO A 212 29.13 4.71 -16.20
C PRO A 212 29.38 4.38 -14.72
N PRO A 213 29.06 5.29 -13.77
CA PRO A 213 29.28 5.08 -12.34
C PRO A 213 28.62 3.84 -11.75
N TYR A 214 27.51 3.39 -12.32
CA TYR A 214 26.72 2.28 -11.81
C TYR A 214 27.17 0.90 -12.31
N ASP A 215 28.18 0.86 -13.19
CA ASP A 215 28.78 -0.37 -13.75
C ASP A 215 29.91 -0.93 -12.85
N ILE A 216 30.35 -0.15 -11.84
CA ILE A 216 31.40 -0.58 -10.91
C ILE A 216 30.86 -1.34 -9.69
N THR A 217 31.63 -2.33 -9.25
CA THR A 217 31.34 -3.12 -8.03
C THR A 217 32.35 -2.90 -6.90
N ARG A 218 33.50 -2.28 -7.19
CA ARG A 218 34.57 -2.05 -6.22
C ARG A 218 34.14 -1.04 -5.15
N GLY A 219 34.32 -1.40 -3.88
CA GLY A 219 33.90 -0.61 -2.71
C GLY A 219 32.53 -1.00 -2.15
N SER A 220 31.68 -1.69 -2.91
CA SER A 220 30.34 -2.11 -2.46
C SER A 220 30.36 -3.05 -1.24
N ARG A 221 31.30 -4.00 -1.21
CA ARG A 221 31.46 -4.95 -0.09
C ARG A 221 31.79 -4.26 1.24
N ASP A 222 32.58 -3.19 1.18
CA ASP A 222 32.96 -2.42 2.37
C ASP A 222 31.78 -1.62 2.93
N LEU A 223 30.74 -1.41 2.12
CA LEU A 223 29.47 -0.78 2.50
C LEU A 223 28.40 -1.82 2.90
N GLY A 224 28.72 -3.11 2.91
CA GLY A 224 27.77 -4.18 3.17
C GLY A 224 26.80 -4.47 2.01
N ILE A 225 27.04 -3.90 0.83
CA ILE A 225 26.18 -4.05 -0.36
C ILE A 225 26.74 -5.16 -1.24
N ASN A 226 26.01 -6.28 -1.38
CA ASN A 226 26.44 -7.39 -2.22
C ASN A 226 25.87 -7.29 -3.64
N MET A 227 26.64 -6.70 -4.56
CA MET A 227 26.23 -6.53 -5.95
C MET A 227 26.41 -7.77 -6.85
N GLY A 228 26.86 -8.91 -6.30
CA GLY A 228 26.96 -10.16 -7.07
C GLY A 228 27.95 -10.19 -8.23
N GLY A 229 28.89 -9.22 -8.31
CA GLY A 229 29.94 -9.17 -9.33
C GLY A 229 29.40 -9.04 -10.76
N LYS A 230 29.26 -10.16 -11.46
CA LYS A 230 28.66 -10.19 -12.82
C LYS A 230 27.17 -9.85 -12.85
N TYR A 231 26.49 -9.89 -11.69
CA TYR A 231 25.05 -9.58 -11.57
C TYR A 231 24.76 -8.13 -11.11
N HIS A 232 25.76 -7.25 -11.11
CA HIS A 232 25.65 -5.88 -10.59
C HIS A 232 24.53 -5.06 -11.24
N ARG A 233 24.19 -5.37 -12.49
CA ARG A 233 23.09 -4.73 -13.23
C ARG A 233 21.75 -4.82 -12.53
N MET A 234 21.50 -5.91 -11.79
CA MET A 234 20.28 -6.08 -11.01
C MET A 234 20.22 -5.13 -9.82
N TYR A 235 21.38 -4.76 -9.27
CA TYR A 235 21.51 -4.02 -8.02
C TYR A 235 21.61 -2.49 -8.21
N THR A 236 21.64 -2.00 -9.44
CA THR A 236 21.72 -0.55 -9.71
C THR A 236 20.62 -0.09 -10.66
N LEU A 237 20.02 1.06 -10.35
CA LEU A 237 18.94 1.63 -11.16
C LEU A 237 19.43 2.09 -12.53
N GLY A 238 20.73 2.29 -12.70
CA GLY A 238 21.33 2.70 -13.98
C GLY A 238 21.15 1.69 -15.11
N HIS A 239 21.08 0.39 -14.81
CA HIS A 239 20.79 -0.65 -15.83
C HIS A 239 19.29 -1.00 -15.90
N ASP A 240 18.42 -0.35 -15.13
CA ASP A 240 16.99 -0.59 -15.27
C ASP A 240 16.50 -0.02 -16.61
N PRO A 241 15.80 -0.79 -17.47
CA PRO A 241 15.35 -0.30 -18.77
C PRO A 241 14.42 0.92 -18.74
N ILE A 242 13.79 1.19 -17.59
CA ILE A 242 12.86 2.31 -17.38
C ILE A 242 13.48 3.34 -16.44
N LEU A 243 13.83 2.95 -15.22
CA LEU A 243 14.38 3.85 -14.21
C LEU A 243 15.78 4.35 -14.58
N GLY A 244 16.54 3.61 -15.39
CA GLY A 244 17.87 3.98 -15.86
C GLY A 244 17.89 5.26 -16.70
N TRP A 245 16.79 5.62 -17.36
CA TRP A 245 16.72 6.91 -18.08
C TRP A 245 16.80 8.12 -17.15
N ALA A 246 16.23 8.02 -15.95
CA ALA A 246 16.32 9.07 -14.95
C ALA A 246 17.58 8.90 -14.09
N PHE A 247 17.73 7.74 -13.46
CA PHE A 247 18.79 7.49 -12.49
C PHE A 247 20.14 7.24 -13.15
N GLY A 248 20.20 6.50 -14.24
CA GLY A 248 21.45 6.27 -14.99
C GLY A 248 21.99 7.54 -15.62
N THR A 249 21.14 8.36 -16.23
CA THR A 249 21.53 9.70 -16.74
C THR A 249 22.05 10.60 -15.61
N ALA A 250 21.33 10.67 -14.48
CA ALA A 250 21.74 11.46 -13.32
C ALA A 250 23.06 10.95 -12.73
N ASN A 251 23.24 9.63 -12.65
CA ASN A 251 24.47 8.98 -12.22
C ASN A 251 25.65 9.38 -13.11
N ILE A 252 25.53 9.27 -14.44
CA ILE A 252 26.57 9.67 -15.40
C ILE A 252 26.95 11.15 -15.25
N LEU A 253 25.98 12.04 -15.00
CA LEU A 253 26.24 13.47 -14.83
C LEU A 253 26.95 13.82 -13.53
N THR A 254 26.73 13.04 -12.47
CA THR A 254 27.11 13.42 -11.09
C THR A 254 28.16 12.52 -10.47
N ASP A 255 28.62 11.49 -11.18
CA ASP A 255 29.47 10.44 -10.62
C ASP A 255 28.87 9.85 -9.32
N CYS A 256 27.56 9.63 -9.34
CA CYS A 256 26.86 8.88 -8.29
C CYS A 256 26.47 7.50 -8.81
N ILE A 257 26.39 6.52 -7.92
CA ILE A 257 25.76 5.22 -8.18
C ILE A 257 24.46 5.17 -7.40
N THR A 258 23.34 4.82 -8.05
CA THR A 258 22.06 4.61 -7.37
C THR A 258 21.71 3.13 -7.35
N PHE A 259 21.55 2.58 -6.15
CA PHE A 259 21.17 1.19 -5.92
C PHE A 259 19.66 0.99 -6.09
N HIS A 260 19.25 -0.27 -6.30
CA HIS A 260 17.84 -0.66 -6.43
C HIS A 260 16.96 -0.24 -5.24
N SER A 261 17.56 -0.05 -4.06
CA SER A 261 16.96 0.46 -2.83
C SER A 261 16.77 1.98 -2.78
N PHE A 262 17.01 2.69 -3.89
CA PHE A 262 16.96 4.16 -4.00
C PHE A 262 17.99 4.89 -3.12
N HIS A 263 18.99 4.16 -2.61
CA HIS A 263 20.15 4.74 -1.97
C HIS A 263 21.20 5.12 -3.02
N SER A 264 21.86 6.26 -2.86
CA SER A 264 22.91 6.72 -3.77
C SER A 264 24.21 7.01 -3.04
N ASN A 265 25.34 6.65 -3.65
CA ASN A 265 26.67 6.92 -3.12
C ASN A 265 27.53 7.62 -4.17
N ARG A 266 28.51 8.40 -3.70
CA ARG A 266 29.51 9.02 -4.57
C ARG A 266 30.47 7.97 -5.13
N VAL A 267 30.86 8.14 -6.39
CA VAL A 267 31.91 7.38 -7.05
C VAL A 267 33.08 8.32 -7.32
N ILE A 268 34.26 7.99 -6.81
CA ILE A 268 35.48 8.68 -7.20
C ILE A 268 36.09 7.98 -8.41
N ARG A 269 36.69 8.74 -9.34
CA ARG A 269 37.41 8.20 -10.51
C ARG A 269 38.93 8.31 -10.38
N ILE A 270 39.40 9.19 -9.51
CA ILE A 270 40.82 9.46 -9.24
C ILE A 270 41.02 9.37 -7.73
N ASP A 271 42.05 8.63 -7.31
CA ASP A 271 42.43 8.53 -5.90
C ASP A 271 43.02 9.88 -5.45
N PRO A 272 42.42 10.57 -4.46
CA PRO A 272 42.82 11.93 -4.08
C PRO A 272 44.19 11.98 -3.41
N ILE A 273 44.72 10.86 -2.92
CA ILE A 273 46.01 10.78 -2.23
C ILE A 273 47.12 10.44 -3.22
N THR A 274 46.88 9.48 -4.11
CA THR A 274 47.90 8.95 -5.03
C THR A 274 47.84 9.54 -6.44
N GLY A 275 46.75 10.24 -6.79
CA GLY A 275 46.50 10.75 -8.14
C GLY A 275 46.28 9.64 -9.20
N SER A 276 46.21 8.39 -8.78
CA SER A 276 46.04 7.25 -9.68
C SER A 276 44.59 7.11 -10.14
N LYS A 277 44.38 6.66 -11.39
CA LYS A 277 43.04 6.32 -11.89
C LYS A 277 42.50 5.14 -11.09
N LYS A 278 41.49 5.40 -10.26
CA LYS A 278 40.91 4.40 -9.38
C LYS A 278 39.44 4.74 -9.22
N MET A 279 38.61 3.98 -9.91
CA MET A 279 37.17 4.08 -9.76
C MET A 279 36.74 3.28 -8.51
N LEU A 280 36.01 3.90 -7.59
CA LEU A 280 35.63 3.31 -6.31
C LEU A 280 34.33 3.94 -5.79
N ILE A 281 33.40 3.10 -5.33
CA ILE A 281 32.21 3.55 -4.58
C ILE A 281 32.66 3.97 -3.18
N THR A 282 32.34 5.19 -2.77
CA THR A 282 32.71 5.70 -1.45
C THR A 282 31.56 5.54 -0.45
N PRO A 283 31.85 5.61 0.86
CA PRO A 283 30.81 5.66 1.90
C PRO A 283 29.99 6.96 1.92
N GLU A 284 30.31 7.93 1.05
CA GLU A 284 29.59 9.21 0.99
C GLU A 284 28.19 8.99 0.37
N ALA A 285 27.18 8.94 1.24
CA ALA A 285 25.80 8.89 0.84
C ALA A 285 25.35 10.25 0.25
N VAL A 286 24.73 10.21 -0.92
CA VAL A 286 24.22 11.39 -1.63
C VAL A 286 22.70 11.33 -1.62
N PRO A 287 22.00 12.24 -0.92
CA PRO A 287 20.55 12.30 -0.96
C PRO A 287 20.03 12.49 -2.40
N MET A 288 18.93 11.83 -2.74
CA MET A 288 18.40 11.84 -4.11
C MET A 288 18.11 13.24 -4.65
N TRP A 289 17.57 14.13 -3.81
CA TRP A 289 17.32 15.54 -4.18
C TRP A 289 18.63 16.26 -4.54
N LEU A 290 19.73 15.97 -3.84
CA LEU A 290 21.03 16.57 -4.07
C LEU A 290 21.64 16.05 -5.38
N MET A 291 21.55 14.74 -5.64
CA MET A 291 21.99 14.16 -6.91
C MET A 291 21.25 14.80 -8.11
N PHE A 292 19.93 14.95 -8.05
CA PHE A 292 19.19 15.59 -9.14
C PHE A 292 19.48 17.09 -9.26
N LYS A 293 19.73 17.78 -8.13
CA LYS A 293 20.19 19.17 -8.16
C LYS A 293 21.56 19.29 -8.84
N GLU A 294 22.52 18.44 -8.49
CA GLU A 294 23.84 18.42 -9.12
C GLU A 294 23.75 18.06 -10.60
N ALA A 295 22.90 17.12 -10.97
CA ALA A 295 22.66 16.76 -12.37
C ALA A 295 22.09 17.96 -13.15
N TYR A 296 21.18 18.73 -12.55
CA TYR A 296 20.68 19.98 -13.11
C TYR A 296 21.80 21.01 -13.25
N ASP A 297 22.58 21.24 -12.19
CA ASP A 297 23.70 22.19 -12.19
C ASP A 297 24.71 21.84 -13.33
N MET A 298 25.05 20.56 -13.49
CA MET A 298 25.90 20.05 -14.56
C MET A 298 25.29 20.23 -15.95
N SER A 299 23.97 20.10 -16.08
CA SER A 299 23.25 20.30 -17.34
C SER A 299 23.24 21.77 -17.77
N VAL A 300 23.25 22.70 -16.80
CA VAL A 300 23.26 24.14 -17.06
C VAL A 300 24.68 24.66 -17.35
N ILE A 301 25.72 24.07 -16.76
CA ILE A 301 27.13 24.45 -17.00
C ILE A 301 27.50 24.33 -18.48
N ASP A 302 27.09 23.25 -19.14
CA ASP A 302 27.23 23.07 -20.58
C ASP A 302 25.99 22.35 -21.10
N TYR A 303 25.27 23.01 -22.01
CA TYR A 303 24.02 22.51 -22.55
C TYR A 303 24.17 21.17 -23.30
N LEU A 304 25.40 20.77 -23.68
CA LEU A 304 25.70 19.46 -24.27
C LEU A 304 25.89 18.34 -23.24
N ASN A 305 26.08 18.65 -21.96
CA ASN A 305 26.28 17.63 -20.92
C ASN A 305 25.08 16.69 -20.80
N LEU A 306 23.86 17.23 -20.73
CA LEU A 306 22.64 16.42 -20.61
C LEU A 306 22.40 15.56 -21.87
N PRO A 307 22.41 16.12 -23.10
CA PRO A 307 22.32 15.32 -24.32
C PRO A 307 23.40 14.23 -24.41
N ALA A 308 24.65 14.51 -24.03
CA ALA A 308 25.73 13.54 -24.04
C ALA A 308 25.53 12.43 -22.99
N ALA A 309 25.05 12.77 -21.78
CA ALA A 309 24.75 11.80 -20.74
C ALA A 309 23.57 10.89 -21.12
N VAL A 310 22.50 11.45 -21.68
CA VAL A 310 21.35 10.69 -22.20
C VAL A 310 21.79 9.77 -23.34
N PHE A 311 22.65 10.26 -24.23
CA PHE A 311 23.21 9.44 -25.31
C PHE A 311 24.09 8.31 -24.77
N ALA A 312 25.00 8.60 -23.84
CA ALA A 312 25.83 7.59 -23.20
C ALA A 312 24.99 6.52 -22.47
N GLN A 313 23.93 6.94 -21.76
CA GLN A 313 22.96 6.03 -21.15
C GLN A 313 22.28 5.13 -22.19
N ALA A 314 21.85 5.71 -23.31
CA ALA A 314 21.19 4.97 -24.39
C ALA A 314 22.12 3.93 -25.02
N GLN A 315 23.37 4.30 -25.30
CA GLN A 315 24.36 3.38 -25.85
C GLN A 315 24.72 2.27 -24.85
N HIS A 316 24.82 2.60 -23.57
CA HIS A 316 25.13 1.63 -22.53
C HIS A 316 24.00 0.59 -22.36
N LEU A 317 22.74 1.03 -22.23
CA LEU A 317 21.59 0.11 -22.20
C LEU A 317 21.53 -0.77 -23.44
N LYS A 318 21.75 -0.21 -24.63
CA LYS A 318 21.77 -0.95 -25.89
C LYS A 318 22.88 -1.99 -25.95
N SER A 319 24.07 -1.65 -25.44
CA SER A 319 25.20 -2.59 -25.40
C SER A 319 24.96 -3.75 -24.45
N ASP A 320 24.19 -3.53 -23.37
CA ASP A 320 23.86 -4.54 -22.37
C ASP A 320 22.68 -5.44 -22.76
N GLU A 321 21.69 -4.88 -23.47
CA GLU A 321 20.43 -5.52 -23.88
C GLU A 321 20.65 -6.85 -24.61
N PHE A 322 21.60 -6.91 -25.54
CA PHE A 322 21.87 -8.09 -26.38
C PHE A 322 22.99 -9.01 -25.84
N THR A 323 23.49 -8.73 -24.63
CA THR A 323 24.44 -9.63 -23.98
C THR A 323 23.75 -10.88 -23.43
N LYS A 324 24.49 -11.96 -23.21
CA LYS A 324 23.96 -13.19 -22.59
C LYS A 324 23.24 -12.98 -21.25
N LEU A 325 23.65 -11.99 -20.45
CA LEU A 325 23.00 -11.65 -19.18
C LEU A 325 21.81 -10.69 -19.34
N GLY A 326 21.77 -9.92 -20.42
CA GLY A 326 20.74 -8.91 -20.68
C GLY A 326 20.64 -7.83 -19.60
N LEU A 327 19.52 -7.11 -19.63
CA LEU A 327 19.14 -6.11 -18.63
C LEU A 327 18.15 -6.71 -17.62
N PRO A 328 18.11 -6.24 -16.36
CA PRO A 328 17.12 -6.71 -15.38
C PRO A 328 15.69 -6.42 -15.83
N VAL A 329 14.73 -7.23 -15.35
CA VAL A 329 13.30 -6.97 -15.57
C VAL A 329 12.95 -5.58 -15.03
N PRO A 330 12.31 -4.70 -15.83
CA PRO A 330 12.09 -3.32 -15.43
C PRO A 330 11.38 -3.19 -14.09
N VAL A 331 11.94 -2.37 -13.20
CA VAL A 331 11.44 -1.94 -11.89
C VAL A 331 11.33 -3.06 -10.85
N LEU A 332 11.51 -4.32 -11.26
CA LEU A 332 11.32 -5.47 -10.41
C LEU A 332 12.33 -5.52 -9.25
N SER A 333 13.59 -5.13 -9.49
CA SER A 333 14.65 -5.11 -8.47
C SER A 333 14.39 -4.10 -7.35
N SER A 334 13.65 -3.02 -7.63
CA SER A 334 13.23 -2.02 -6.65
C SER A 334 12.01 -2.43 -5.83
N ILE A 335 11.21 -3.38 -6.34
CA ILE A 335 9.98 -3.84 -5.69
C ILE A 335 10.25 -5.10 -4.87
N ASN A 336 10.97 -6.07 -5.45
CA ASN A 336 11.26 -7.35 -4.83
C ASN A 336 12.63 -7.87 -5.33
N GLU A 337 13.66 -7.53 -4.57
CA GLU A 337 15.05 -7.92 -4.86
C GLU A 337 15.23 -9.43 -4.93
N ASP A 338 14.68 -10.21 -3.98
CA ASP A 338 14.86 -11.65 -3.93
C ASP A 338 14.30 -12.36 -5.16
N PHE A 339 13.11 -11.93 -5.59
CA PHE A 339 12.47 -12.46 -6.78
C PHE A 339 13.17 -12.00 -8.06
N ALA A 340 13.54 -10.72 -8.16
CA ALA A 340 14.32 -10.19 -9.28
C ALA A 340 15.67 -10.90 -9.43
N SER A 341 16.35 -11.14 -8.31
CA SER A 341 17.65 -11.82 -8.26
C SER A 341 17.55 -13.27 -8.74
N LYS A 342 16.51 -14.01 -8.31
CA LYS A 342 16.28 -15.39 -8.75
C LYS A 342 16.03 -15.46 -10.25
N LEU A 343 15.11 -14.66 -10.77
CA LEU A 343 14.81 -14.60 -12.21
C LEU A 343 16.05 -14.22 -13.04
N TYR A 344 16.76 -13.18 -12.62
CA TYR A 344 17.92 -12.69 -13.36
C TYR A 344 19.08 -13.70 -13.36
N LYS A 345 19.29 -14.45 -12.25
CA LYS A 345 20.28 -15.54 -12.18
C LYS A 345 19.92 -16.75 -13.03
N GLU A 346 18.62 -16.97 -13.28
CA GLU A 346 18.12 -17.99 -14.19
C GLU A 346 18.19 -17.55 -15.68
N ASN A 347 18.79 -16.38 -15.95
CA ASN A 347 18.85 -15.73 -17.27
C ASN A 347 17.48 -15.29 -17.81
N TYR A 348 16.54 -15.03 -16.92
CA TYR A 348 15.26 -14.40 -17.25
C TYR A 348 15.38 -12.88 -17.11
N ASP A 349 15.65 -12.22 -18.23
CA ASP A 349 15.98 -10.80 -18.32
C ASP A 349 14.87 -9.95 -18.95
N ALA A 350 15.09 -8.64 -19.15
CA ALA A 350 14.11 -7.71 -19.70
C ALA A 350 13.57 -8.14 -21.07
N LEU A 351 14.40 -8.79 -21.89
CA LEU A 351 14.01 -9.28 -23.20
C LEU A 351 13.20 -10.58 -23.07
N CYS A 352 13.60 -11.54 -22.24
CA CYS A 352 12.79 -12.73 -21.94
C CYS A 352 11.43 -12.34 -21.35
N PHE A 353 11.42 -11.39 -20.42
CA PHE A 353 10.23 -10.78 -19.89
C PHE A 353 9.42 -10.12 -21.02
N SER A 354 10.00 -9.29 -21.89
CA SER A 354 9.32 -8.69 -23.04
C SER A 354 8.76 -9.73 -24.03
N ARG A 355 9.42 -10.89 -24.21
CA ARG A 355 8.97 -12.05 -25.02
C ARG A 355 7.78 -12.77 -24.39
N ASP A 356 7.81 -12.98 -23.08
CA ASP A 356 6.75 -13.72 -22.38
C ASP A 356 5.57 -12.78 -22.07
N VAL A 357 5.84 -11.47 -21.92
CA VAL A 357 4.89 -10.35 -21.94
C VAL A 357 4.37 -10.07 -23.36
N LYS A 358 5.01 -10.57 -24.41
CA LYS A 358 4.41 -10.60 -25.75
C LYS A 358 3.18 -11.52 -25.81
N ILE A 359 3.08 -12.47 -24.86
CA ILE A 359 1.89 -13.29 -24.61
C ILE A 359 0.88 -12.52 -23.73
N VAL A 360 1.36 -11.62 -22.84
CA VAL A 360 0.57 -10.74 -21.94
C VAL A 360 0.96 -9.27 -22.18
N GLY A 361 0.47 -8.67 -23.27
CA GLY A 361 1.03 -7.48 -23.98
C GLY A 361 1.89 -6.44 -23.20
N SER A 362 3.04 -6.04 -23.77
CA SER A 362 4.04 -5.05 -23.26
C SER A 362 3.47 -3.80 -22.60
N SER A 363 2.36 -3.32 -23.15
CA SER A 363 1.68 -2.16 -22.61
C SER A 363 1.10 -2.35 -21.21
N PHE A 364 0.76 -3.58 -20.82
CA PHE A 364 0.21 -3.92 -19.50
C PHE A 364 1.25 -3.66 -18.41
N VAL A 365 2.51 -4.05 -18.66
CA VAL A 365 3.61 -3.80 -17.73
C VAL A 365 3.83 -2.30 -17.57
N VAL A 366 3.83 -1.55 -18.67
CA VAL A 366 3.97 -0.09 -18.60
C VAL A 366 2.79 0.53 -17.84
N SER A 367 1.56 0.02 -17.99
CA SER A 367 0.44 0.49 -17.17
C SER A 367 0.67 0.23 -15.68
N LYS A 368 1.15 -0.96 -15.30
CA LYS A 368 1.50 -1.28 -13.91
C LYS A 368 2.59 -0.39 -13.34
N LEU A 369 3.60 -0.03 -14.14
CA LEU A 369 4.60 0.96 -13.75
C LEU A 369 3.95 2.30 -13.40
N PHE A 370 3.07 2.80 -14.26
CA PHE A 370 2.37 4.07 -14.01
C PHE A 370 1.53 3.99 -12.75
N ASP A 371 0.86 2.86 -12.48
CA ASP A 371 0.12 2.67 -11.23
C ASP A 371 1.03 2.69 -10.01
N ILE A 372 2.22 2.10 -10.09
CA ILE A 372 3.22 2.14 -9.00
C ILE A 372 3.69 3.58 -8.76
N ILE A 373 4.01 4.32 -9.82
CA ILE A 373 4.42 5.73 -9.71
C ILE A 373 3.30 6.54 -9.06
N ILE A 374 2.05 6.39 -9.51
CA ILE A 374 0.89 7.08 -8.95
C ILE A 374 0.68 6.68 -7.48
N SER A 375 0.80 5.39 -7.15
CA SER A 375 0.62 4.88 -5.79
C SER A 375 1.67 5.43 -4.83
N LEU A 376 2.95 5.38 -5.22
CA LEU A 376 4.04 5.88 -4.40
C LEU A 376 3.93 7.40 -4.21
N THR A 377 3.70 8.13 -5.30
CA THR A 377 3.58 9.60 -5.24
C THR A 377 2.38 10.05 -4.42
N HIS A 378 1.23 9.40 -4.56
CA HIS A 378 0.07 9.65 -3.70
C HIS A 378 0.37 9.28 -2.23
N GLY A 379 1.03 8.14 -2.00
CA GLY A 379 1.44 7.68 -0.67
C GLY A 379 2.30 8.69 0.12
N LEU A 380 3.09 9.53 -0.56
CA LEU A 380 3.88 10.59 0.07
C LEU A 380 3.03 11.69 0.72
N PHE A 381 1.74 11.80 0.38
CA PHE A 381 0.81 12.80 0.93
C PHE A 381 -0.03 12.24 2.10
N ARG A 382 0.20 10.98 2.49
CA ARG A 382 -0.43 10.40 3.67
C ARG A 382 0.11 11.06 4.94
N LYS A 383 -0.79 11.50 5.82
CA LYS A 383 -0.43 11.98 7.16
C LYS A 383 -0.16 10.79 8.09
N GLU A 384 0.74 10.96 9.06
CA GLU A 384 1.10 9.88 10.01
C GLU A 384 -0.10 9.35 10.81
N GLU A 385 -1.04 10.24 11.16
CA GLU A 385 -2.26 9.95 11.92
C GLU A 385 -3.30 9.14 11.12
N GLU A 386 -3.20 9.09 9.79
CA GLU A 386 -4.15 8.36 8.94
C GLU A 386 -3.75 6.89 8.81
N SER A 387 -4.72 5.98 8.99
CA SER A 387 -4.52 4.55 8.75
C SER A 387 -4.00 4.31 7.33
N LYS A 388 -2.93 3.52 7.23
CA LYS A 388 -2.31 3.14 5.97
C LYS A 388 -3.31 2.46 5.04
N ASP A 389 -4.12 1.55 5.56
CA ASP A 389 -5.05 0.75 4.76
C ASP A 389 -6.22 1.59 4.26
N LEU A 390 -6.75 2.51 5.09
CA LEU A 390 -7.79 3.45 4.66
C LEU A 390 -7.28 4.43 3.60
N TYR A 391 -6.01 4.83 3.68
CA TYR A 391 -5.37 5.65 2.66
C TYR A 391 -5.09 4.87 1.36
N GLU A 392 -4.73 3.59 1.48
CA GLU A 392 -4.56 2.70 0.33
C GLU A 392 -5.88 2.49 -0.41
N VAL A 393 -7.01 2.39 0.31
CA VAL A 393 -8.35 2.37 -0.31
C VAL A 393 -8.58 3.62 -1.19
N ARG A 394 -8.19 4.81 -0.73
CA ARG A 394 -8.30 6.06 -1.52
C ARG A 394 -7.42 6.01 -2.76
N THR A 395 -6.18 5.54 -2.61
CA THR A 395 -5.23 5.34 -3.72
C THR A 395 -5.78 4.41 -4.78
N ARG A 396 -6.31 3.25 -4.37
CA ARG A 396 -6.91 2.25 -5.28
C ARG A 396 -8.16 2.77 -5.98
N LYS A 397 -9.00 3.58 -5.32
CA LYS A 397 -10.12 4.28 -5.98
C LYS A 397 -9.62 5.23 -7.09
N ILE A 398 -8.54 5.97 -6.83
CA ILE A 398 -7.92 6.84 -7.85
C ILE A 398 -7.43 6.02 -9.04
N LEU A 399 -6.72 4.91 -8.80
CA LEU A 399 -6.22 4.02 -9.86
C LEU A 399 -7.35 3.39 -10.67
N LEU A 400 -8.40 2.91 -10.01
CA LEU A 400 -9.59 2.36 -10.66
C LEU A 400 -10.23 3.37 -11.63
N ILE A 401 -10.50 4.59 -11.16
CA ILE A 401 -11.17 5.62 -11.96
C ILE A 401 -10.28 6.08 -13.11
N SER A 402 -9.01 6.37 -12.82
CA SER A 402 -8.06 6.82 -13.86
C SER A 402 -7.85 5.75 -14.93
N ASN A 403 -7.68 4.47 -14.55
CA ASN A 403 -7.46 3.39 -15.52
C ASN A 403 -8.72 3.14 -16.35
N ALA A 404 -9.91 3.24 -15.75
CA ALA A 404 -11.18 3.16 -16.47
C ALA A 404 -11.29 4.26 -17.55
N ILE A 405 -10.95 5.52 -17.21
CA ILE A 405 -10.96 6.63 -18.17
C ILE A 405 -9.92 6.42 -19.27
N ALA A 406 -8.71 5.97 -18.93
CA ALA A 406 -7.65 5.69 -19.89
C ALA A 406 -8.05 4.56 -20.86
N SER A 407 -8.62 3.46 -20.34
CA SER A 407 -9.12 2.35 -21.16
C SER A 407 -10.21 2.79 -22.15
N ASN A 408 -11.15 3.63 -21.72
CA ASN A 408 -12.16 4.17 -22.61
C ASN A 408 -11.56 5.12 -23.66
N SER A 409 -10.57 5.92 -23.27
CA SER A 409 -9.89 6.85 -24.18
C SER A 409 -9.15 6.13 -25.31
N THR A 410 -8.49 5.01 -25.02
CA THR A 410 -7.83 4.21 -26.08
C THR A 410 -8.83 3.52 -27.00
N ILE A 411 -9.96 3.02 -26.48
CA ILE A 411 -11.04 2.45 -27.30
C ILE A 411 -11.60 3.52 -28.26
N ILE A 412 -11.87 4.72 -27.75
CA ILE A 412 -12.35 5.85 -28.56
C ILE A 412 -11.33 6.21 -29.64
N ASN A 413 -10.04 6.31 -29.30
CA ASN A 413 -8.99 6.61 -30.26
C ASN A 413 -8.88 5.57 -31.38
N ALA A 414 -8.86 4.28 -31.04
CA ALA A 414 -8.83 3.20 -32.02
C ALA A 414 -10.06 3.21 -32.94
N SER A 415 -11.23 3.54 -32.38
CA SER A 415 -12.48 3.63 -33.13
C SER A 415 -12.51 4.83 -34.09
N ILE A 416 -12.15 6.03 -33.63
CA ILE A 416 -12.13 7.25 -34.46
C ILE A 416 -11.10 7.12 -35.59
N THR A 417 -9.93 6.55 -35.29
CA THR A 417 -8.85 6.39 -36.28
C THR A 417 -9.05 5.20 -37.22
N ASN A 418 -10.06 4.35 -36.97
CA ASN A 418 -10.26 3.06 -37.65
C ASN A 418 -8.97 2.21 -37.71
N ASN A 419 -8.09 2.35 -36.71
CA ASN A 419 -6.83 1.64 -36.65
C ASN A 419 -6.76 0.83 -35.36
N PRO A 420 -6.96 -0.50 -35.41
CA PRO A 420 -6.94 -1.35 -34.23
C PRO A 420 -5.57 -1.39 -33.54
N LYS A 421 -4.48 -1.02 -34.23
CA LYS A 421 -3.15 -0.90 -33.59
C LYS A 421 -3.07 0.24 -32.57
N ASN A 422 -3.96 1.22 -32.66
CA ASN A 422 -4.04 2.32 -31.70
C ASN A 422 -4.73 1.93 -30.38
N LEU A 423 -5.22 0.70 -30.28
CA LEU A 423 -5.82 0.15 -29.08
C LEU A 423 -4.73 -0.37 -28.13
N ASP A 424 -4.63 0.26 -26.96
CA ASP A 424 -3.77 -0.15 -25.88
C ASP A 424 -4.44 -1.30 -25.09
N ILE A 425 -4.26 -2.53 -25.59
CA ILE A 425 -4.77 -3.76 -24.97
C ILE A 425 -4.21 -3.95 -23.55
N GLY A 426 -2.97 -3.51 -23.30
CA GLY A 426 -2.37 -3.65 -21.98
C GLY A 426 -3.02 -2.76 -20.93
N SER A 427 -3.44 -1.54 -21.30
CA SER A 427 -4.26 -0.70 -20.43
C SER A 427 -5.62 -1.32 -20.15
N LEU A 428 -6.26 -1.98 -21.13
CA LEU A 428 -7.51 -2.71 -20.89
C LEU A 428 -7.34 -3.84 -19.87
N LEU A 429 -6.31 -4.68 -20.04
CA LEU A 429 -5.99 -5.75 -19.10
C LEU A 429 -5.66 -5.22 -17.70
N ASN A 430 -5.01 -4.05 -17.63
CA ASN A 430 -4.71 -3.40 -16.37
C ASN A 430 -5.98 -2.97 -15.64
N THR A 431 -6.91 -2.31 -16.33
CA THR A 431 -8.23 -1.94 -15.78
C THR A 431 -8.99 -3.16 -15.27
N ILE A 432 -9.02 -4.26 -16.04
CA ILE A 432 -9.67 -5.51 -15.62
C ILE A 432 -9.03 -6.03 -14.32
N THR A 433 -7.70 -6.01 -14.23
CA THR A 433 -6.99 -6.43 -13.03
C THR A 433 -7.43 -5.61 -11.82
N HIS A 434 -7.44 -4.28 -11.94
CA HIS A 434 -7.88 -3.39 -10.86
C HIS A 434 -9.34 -3.66 -10.47
N LEU A 435 -10.24 -3.89 -11.43
CA LEU A 435 -11.64 -4.19 -11.14
C LEU A 435 -11.82 -5.42 -10.24
N PHE A 436 -10.94 -6.42 -10.34
CA PHE A 436 -10.96 -7.58 -9.46
C PHE A 436 -10.16 -7.37 -8.17
N THR A 437 -8.91 -6.90 -8.27
CA THR A 437 -8.00 -6.83 -7.11
C THR A 437 -8.34 -5.71 -6.17
N ASP A 438 -8.67 -4.52 -6.69
CA ASP A 438 -8.91 -3.35 -5.85
C ASP A 438 -10.29 -3.39 -5.24
N VAL A 439 -11.31 -3.84 -5.96
CA VAL A 439 -12.65 -4.02 -5.39
C VAL A 439 -12.61 -5.05 -4.26
N ARG A 440 -11.88 -6.17 -4.44
CA ARG A 440 -11.69 -7.16 -3.37
C ARG A 440 -10.97 -6.57 -2.16
N PHE A 441 -9.88 -5.83 -2.38
CA PHE A 441 -9.15 -5.18 -1.29
C PHE A 441 -10.05 -4.18 -0.53
N ILE A 442 -10.78 -3.33 -1.25
CA ILE A 442 -11.68 -2.35 -0.64
C ILE A 442 -12.79 -3.04 0.17
N ALA A 443 -13.33 -4.15 -0.33
CA ALA A 443 -14.32 -4.94 0.39
C ALA A 443 -13.75 -5.57 1.66
N GLN A 444 -12.53 -6.11 1.60
CA GLN A 444 -11.84 -6.68 2.75
C GLN A 444 -11.58 -5.62 3.83
N ILE A 445 -10.99 -4.48 3.48
CA ILE A 445 -10.72 -3.40 4.45
C ILE A 445 -12.02 -2.83 5.02
N LYS A 446 -13.10 -2.80 4.23
CA LYS A 446 -14.42 -2.40 4.70
C LYS A 446 -14.97 -3.37 5.75
N ASP A 447 -14.85 -4.67 5.50
CA ASP A 447 -15.28 -5.72 6.43
C ASP A 447 -14.49 -5.66 7.74
N GLU A 448 -13.15 -5.62 7.65
CA GLU A 448 -12.26 -5.46 8.81
C GLU A 448 -12.58 -4.20 9.62
N PHE A 449 -12.88 -3.08 8.96
CA PHE A 449 -13.29 -1.84 9.62
C PHE A 449 -14.62 -2.00 10.36
N ILE A 450 -15.62 -2.63 9.74
CA ILE A 450 -16.93 -2.87 10.35
C ILE A 450 -16.79 -3.78 11.57
N GLN A 451 -16.08 -4.91 11.43
CA GLN A 451 -15.86 -5.86 12.51
C GLN A 451 -15.08 -5.23 13.66
N SER A 452 -14.07 -4.41 13.37
CA SER A 452 -13.32 -3.69 14.41
C SER A 452 -14.19 -2.71 15.18
N GLU A 453 -15.08 -1.99 14.50
CA GLU A 453 -15.98 -1.03 15.15
C GLU A 453 -17.04 -1.72 16.00
N ILE A 454 -17.62 -2.83 15.50
CA ILE A 454 -18.54 -3.68 16.28
C ILE A 454 -17.83 -4.24 17.51
N SER A 455 -16.63 -4.80 17.33
CA SER A 455 -15.84 -5.39 18.43
C SER A 455 -15.51 -4.38 19.52
N LYS A 456 -15.18 -3.13 19.16
CA LYS A 456 -14.93 -2.06 20.14
C LYS A 456 -16.16 -1.75 20.98
N ARG A 457 -17.33 -1.72 20.37
CA ARG A 457 -18.59 -1.46 21.08
C ARG A 457 -18.94 -2.61 22.00
N LEU A 458 -18.82 -3.84 21.50
CA LEU A 458 -19.01 -5.04 22.32
C LEU A 458 -18.05 -5.08 23.51
N GLN A 459 -16.79 -4.70 23.31
CA GLN A 459 -15.79 -4.65 24.38
C GLN A 459 -16.19 -3.68 25.50
N ILE A 460 -16.78 -2.52 25.16
CA ILE A 460 -17.27 -1.56 26.16
C ILE A 460 -18.39 -2.17 27.00
N GLU A 461 -19.33 -2.87 26.36
CA GLU A 461 -20.44 -3.55 27.07
C GLU A 461 -19.91 -4.68 27.96
N ILE A 462 -18.92 -5.46 27.50
CA ILE A 462 -18.28 -6.51 28.31
C ILE A 462 -17.57 -5.89 29.53
N GLU A 463 -16.82 -4.81 29.34
CA GLU A 463 -16.16 -4.10 30.45
C GLU A 463 -17.16 -3.54 31.47
N GLU A 464 -18.34 -3.11 31.01
CA GLU A 464 -19.42 -2.68 31.89
C GLU A 464 -20.01 -3.86 32.69
N ILE A 465 -20.23 -5.01 32.05
CA ILE A 465 -20.70 -6.23 32.71
C ILE A 465 -19.68 -6.72 33.74
N ASP A 466 -18.39 -6.75 33.40
CA ASP A 466 -17.32 -7.16 34.31
C ASP A 466 -17.26 -6.25 35.55
N ARG A 467 -17.37 -4.93 35.34
CA ARG A 467 -17.47 -3.96 36.43
C ARG A 467 -18.71 -4.20 37.29
N MET A 468 -19.87 -4.46 36.69
CA MET A 468 -21.08 -4.78 37.46
C MET A 468 -20.90 -6.06 38.28
N PHE A 469 -20.29 -7.09 37.70
CA PHE A 469 -20.00 -8.35 38.40
C PHE A 469 -19.01 -8.16 39.56
N ASP A 470 -18.03 -7.27 39.43
CA ASP A 470 -17.09 -6.97 40.50
C ASP A 470 -17.67 -6.07 41.60
N GLU A 471 -18.66 -5.23 41.27
CA GLU A 471 -19.36 -4.33 42.18
C GLU A 471 -20.59 -4.95 42.89
N ILE A 472 -21.09 -6.11 42.40
CA ILE A 472 -22.16 -6.96 43.00
C ILE A 472 -21.57 -8.07 43.87
#